data_AF-A0A9W7G0F8-F1
#
_entry.id   AF-A0A9W7G0F8-F1
#
_cell.length_a   1.000
_cell.length_b   1.000
_cell.length_c   1.000
_cell.angle_alpha   90.00
_cell.angle_beta   90.00
_cell.angle_gamma   90.00
#
_symmetry.space_group_name_H-M   'P 1'
#
loop_
_entity.id
_entity.type
_entity.pdbx_description
1 polymer ?
#
loop_
_entity_poly.entity_id
_entity_poly.type
_entity_poly.pdbx_seq_one_letter_code
_entity_poly.pdbx_strand_id
1 'polypeptide(L)'
;MLFMGTEKYPDENEYSTYLSSHGGGSNAYTDTEDTNYYFDVLSDHFEGAIDRFAQFFIAPLFTPSATERELKAVDSENSKNKQNDFWRSFQLMKSLARADHPFHKFGTGNSDTIKDCEETGESVRGALLKFHEVFYSADVMKLVMIGKESLD
;
A
#
# COMPACT_ATOMS: atom_id res chain seq x y z
N MET A 1 0.04 -0.39 4.82
CA MET A 1 1.25 -0.96 5.50
C MET A 1 2.56 -0.22 5.21
N LEU A 2 2.94 0.09 3.96
CA LEU A 2 4.24 0.74 3.67
C LEU A 2 4.44 2.11 4.35
N PHE A 3 3.34 2.79 4.67
CA PHE A 3 3.34 4.04 5.45
C PHE A 3 3.74 3.88 6.92
N MET A 4 3.83 2.66 7.45
CA MET A 4 3.96 2.35 8.88
C MET A 4 5.39 1.95 9.28
N GLY A 5 6.37 2.74 8.85
CA GLY A 5 7.77 2.60 9.27
C GLY A 5 8.62 1.68 8.39
N THR A 6 9.91 2.00 8.37
CA THR A 6 10.97 1.37 7.55
C THR A 6 12.23 1.21 8.39
N GLU A 7 13.22 0.44 7.95
CA GLU A 7 14.45 0.24 8.74
C GLU A 7 15.18 1.55 9.07
N LYS A 8 15.26 2.48 8.10
CA LYS A 8 15.90 3.79 8.29
C LYS A 8 15.02 4.77 9.10
N TYR A 9 13.70 4.62 9.02
CA TYR A 9 12.71 5.45 9.71
C TYR A 9 11.68 4.57 10.42
N PRO A 10 12.01 4.03 11.61
CA PRO A 10 11.23 2.97 12.24
C PRO A 10 9.94 3.44 12.91
N ASP A 11 9.84 4.74 13.23
CA ASP A 11 8.64 5.30 13.84
C ASP A 11 7.47 5.26 12.85
N GLU A 12 6.37 4.61 13.24
CA GLU A 12 5.24 4.32 12.34
C GLU A 12 4.62 5.55 11.68
N ASN A 13 4.67 6.71 12.34
CA ASN A 13 4.10 7.96 11.85
C ASN A 13 5.15 8.94 11.34
N GLU A 14 6.41 8.53 11.20
CA GLU A 14 7.51 9.42 10.81
C GLU A 14 7.23 10.09 9.47
N TYR A 15 6.81 9.30 8.47
CA TYR A 15 6.54 9.82 7.13
C TYR A 15 5.36 10.80 7.10
N SER A 16 4.24 10.45 7.72
CA SER A 16 3.03 11.30 7.75
C SER A 16 3.25 12.58 8.58
N THR A 17 4.03 12.48 9.66
CA THR A 17 4.41 13.61 10.51
C THR A 17 5.38 14.53 9.78
N TYR A 18 6.35 13.98 9.05
CA TYR A 18 7.25 14.78 8.21
C TYR A 18 6.48 15.57 7.17
N LEU A 19 5.58 14.95 6.40
CA LEU A 19 4.82 15.68 5.38
C LEU A 19 3.92 16.75 5.99
N SER A 20 3.13 16.40 7.00
CA SER A 20 2.19 17.35 7.61
C SER A 20 2.86 18.55 8.30
N SER A 21 4.07 18.37 8.85
CA SER A 21 4.87 19.45 9.43
C SER A 21 5.52 20.36 8.39
N HIS A 22 5.63 19.92 7.14
CA HIS A 22 6.25 20.65 6.04
C HIS A 22 5.28 21.01 4.91
N GLY A 23 3.98 21.13 5.25
CA GLY A 23 2.94 21.61 4.33
C GLY A 23 2.58 20.64 3.21
N GLY A 24 2.81 19.35 3.42
CA GLY A 24 2.57 18.28 2.45
C GLY A 24 1.55 17.24 2.91
N GLY A 25 1.19 16.36 1.98
CA GLY A 25 0.36 15.19 2.21
C GLY A 25 0.75 14.03 1.30
N SER A 26 0.14 12.88 1.53
CA SER A 26 0.39 11.67 0.73
C SER A 26 -0.85 10.81 0.63
N ASN A 27 -0.90 9.98 -0.40
CA ASN A 27 -1.88 8.92 -0.50
C ASN A 27 -1.34 7.78 -1.39
N ALA A 28 -2.12 6.71 -1.50
CA ALA A 28 -1.85 5.61 -2.41
C ALA A 28 -3.17 4.97 -2.87
N TYR A 29 -3.09 4.23 -3.98
CA TYR A 29 -4.16 3.34 -4.40
C TYR A 29 -3.60 2.07 -5.04
N THR A 30 -4.39 1.00 -4.98
CA THR A 30 -4.11 -0.26 -5.65
C THR A 30 -5.22 -0.52 -6.66
N ASP A 31 -4.84 -0.72 -7.91
CA ASP A 31 -5.74 -1.17 -8.97
C ASP A 31 -5.40 -2.62 -9.34
N THR A 32 -5.91 -3.08 -10.48
CA THR A 32 -5.83 -4.47 -10.93
C THR A 32 -4.40 -4.88 -11.28
N GLU A 33 -3.60 -3.96 -11.81
CA GLU A 33 -2.25 -4.23 -12.31
C GLU A 33 -1.16 -3.36 -11.69
N ASP A 34 -1.54 -2.26 -11.01
CA ASP A 34 -0.59 -1.28 -10.47
C ASP A 34 -0.91 -0.90 -9.02
N THR A 35 0.14 -0.54 -8.28
CA THR A 35 0.01 0.18 -7.01
C THR A 35 0.75 1.50 -7.13
N ASN A 36 0.04 2.60 -6.87
CA ASN A 36 0.58 3.94 -7.03
C ASN A 36 0.69 4.63 -5.67
N TYR A 37 1.85 5.23 -5.42
CA TYR A 37 2.15 6.01 -4.22
C TYR A 37 2.58 7.41 -4.64
N TYR A 38 2.07 8.43 -3.95
CA TYR A 38 2.37 9.81 -4.27
C TYR A 38 2.32 10.70 -3.04
N PHE A 39 3.07 11.80 -3.10
CA PHE A 39 3.09 12.84 -2.08
C PHE A 39 3.38 14.21 -2.69
N ASP A 40 3.07 15.24 -1.92
CA ASP A 40 3.55 16.59 -2.13
C ASP A 40 4.18 17.13 -0.83
N VAL A 41 5.05 18.13 -0.97
CA VAL A 41 5.68 18.83 0.15
C VAL A 41 6.21 20.17 -0.35
N LEU A 42 6.43 21.13 0.55
CA LEU A 42 7.12 22.37 0.21
C LEU A 42 8.55 22.08 -0.27
N SER A 43 8.97 22.79 -1.32
CA SER A 43 10.22 22.51 -2.05
C SER A 43 11.47 22.39 -1.18
N ASP A 44 11.60 23.18 -0.11
CA ASP A 44 12.76 23.15 0.81
C ASP A 44 12.90 21.85 1.60
N HIS A 45 11.87 21.00 1.58
CA HIS A 45 11.78 19.75 2.31
C HIS A 45 11.64 18.53 1.39
N PHE A 46 11.80 18.70 0.08
CA PHE A 46 11.65 17.62 -0.90
C PHE A 46 12.66 16.49 -0.66
N GLU A 47 13.93 16.80 -0.43
CA GLU A 47 14.99 15.81 -0.20
C GLU A 47 14.67 14.89 1.00
N GLY A 48 14.21 15.46 2.11
CA GLY A 48 13.84 14.67 3.29
C GLY A 48 12.56 13.86 3.10
N ALA A 49 11.62 14.32 2.27
CA ALA A 49 10.42 13.58 1.93
C ALA A 49 10.73 12.40 1.01
N ILE A 50 11.51 12.61 -0.06
CA ILE A 50 11.84 11.57 -1.03
C ILE A 50 12.74 10.49 -0.40
N ASP A 51 13.64 10.84 0.52
CA ASP A 51 14.46 9.86 1.24
C ASP A 51 13.60 8.90 2.08
N ARG A 52 12.61 9.43 2.82
CA ARG A 52 11.64 8.62 3.59
C ARG A 52 10.75 7.79 2.67
N PHE A 53 10.27 8.38 1.58
CA PHE A 53 9.42 7.71 0.59
C PHE A 53 10.15 6.54 -0.08
N ALA A 54 11.42 6.72 -0.45
CA ALA A 54 12.23 5.68 -1.06
C ALA A 54 12.33 4.42 -0.20
N GLN A 55 12.35 4.56 1.14
CA GLN A 55 12.45 3.41 2.05
C GLN A 55 11.24 2.46 1.98
N PHE A 56 10.08 2.91 1.47
CA PHE A 56 8.92 2.03 1.25
C PHE A 56 9.24 0.89 0.29
N PHE A 57 10.15 1.14 -0.66
CA PHE A 57 10.54 0.22 -1.72
C PHE A 57 11.85 -0.52 -1.40
N ILE A 58 12.54 -0.15 -0.31
CA ILE A 58 13.83 -0.73 0.08
C ILE A 58 13.68 -1.70 1.24
N ALA A 59 13.15 -1.23 2.38
CA ALA A 59 13.13 -2.01 3.62
C ALA A 59 11.95 -1.63 4.55
N PRO A 60 10.71 -1.96 4.15
CA PRO A 60 9.54 -1.78 5.03
C PRO A 60 9.55 -2.79 6.19
N LEU A 61 9.16 -2.35 7.39
CA LEU A 61 9.24 -3.21 8.59
C LEU A 61 8.13 -4.27 8.67
N PHE A 62 6.94 -3.92 8.18
CA PHE A 62 5.71 -4.70 8.35
C PHE A 62 5.56 -5.21 9.79
N THR A 63 5.60 -4.30 10.78
CA THR A 63 5.57 -4.72 12.18
C THR A 63 4.29 -5.51 12.49
N PRO A 64 4.33 -6.51 13.39
CA PRO A 64 3.14 -7.29 13.75
C PRO A 64 1.98 -6.40 14.23
N SER A 65 2.26 -5.39 15.05
CA SER A 65 1.28 -4.43 15.57
C SER A 65 0.65 -3.56 14.49
N ALA A 66 1.42 -3.14 13.49
CA ALA A 66 0.90 -2.41 12.33
C ALA A 66 -0.01 -3.31 11.49
N THR A 67 0.39 -4.57 11.29
CA THR A 67 -0.34 -5.54 10.47
C THR A 67 -1.73 -5.78 11.02
N GLU A 68 -1.86 -6.07 12.31
CA GLU A 68 -3.17 -6.31 12.95
C GLU A 68 -4.12 -5.10 12.88
N ARG A 69 -3.59 -3.88 12.98
CA ARG A 69 -4.39 -2.66 12.86
C ARG A 69 -4.82 -2.40 11.43
N GLU A 70 -3.94 -2.63 10.47
CA GLU A 70 -4.27 -2.47 9.05
C GLU A 70 -5.34 -3.46 8.60
N LEU A 71 -5.36 -4.70 9.13
CA LEU A 71 -6.44 -5.65 8.87
C LEU A 71 -7.82 -5.07 9.21
N LYS A 72 -7.91 -4.33 10.32
CA LYS A 72 -9.16 -3.65 10.71
C LYS A 72 -9.50 -2.51 9.77
N ALA A 73 -8.49 -1.78 9.26
CA ALA A 73 -8.69 -0.72 8.29
C ALA A 73 -9.23 -1.26 6.95
N VAL A 74 -8.63 -2.34 6.43
CA VAL A 74 -9.08 -3.03 5.20
C VAL A 74 -10.50 -3.57 5.37
N ASP A 75 -10.82 -4.18 6.50
CA ASP A 75 -12.17 -4.70 6.78
C ASP A 75 -13.22 -3.56 6.85
N SER A 76 -12.84 -2.42 7.43
CA SER A 76 -13.67 -1.22 7.47
C SER A 76 -13.90 -0.62 6.07
N GLU A 77 -12.85 -0.57 5.24
CA GLU A 77 -12.95 -0.12 3.84
C GLU A 77 -13.90 -1.01 3.03
N ASN A 78 -13.72 -2.33 3.10
CA ASN A 78 -14.63 -3.25 2.43
C ASN A 78 -16.07 -3.08 2.94
N SER A 79 -16.26 -2.93 4.25
CA SER A 79 -17.58 -2.73 4.85
C SER A 79 -18.27 -1.46 4.34
N LYS A 80 -17.51 -0.37 4.16
CA LYS A 80 -18.00 0.86 3.50
C LYS A 80 -18.41 0.60 2.05
N ASN A 81 -17.66 -0.21 1.32
CA ASN A 81 -17.89 -0.47 -0.11
C ASN A 81 -19.08 -1.42 -0.37
N LYS A 82 -19.52 -2.24 0.60
CA LYS A 82 -20.63 -3.22 0.44
C LYS A 82 -21.97 -2.62 -0.02
N GLN A 83 -22.24 -1.36 0.35
CA GLN A 83 -23.49 -0.65 0.01
C GLN A 83 -23.34 0.31 -1.17
N ASN A 84 -22.17 0.33 -1.83
CA ASN A 84 -21.92 1.19 -2.97
C ASN A 84 -22.18 0.42 -4.27
N ASP A 85 -23.10 0.91 -5.11
CA ASP A 85 -23.52 0.22 -6.32
C ASP A 85 -22.42 0.04 -7.37
N PHE A 86 -21.45 0.97 -7.42
CA PHE A 86 -20.29 0.83 -8.29
C PHE A 86 -19.46 -0.40 -7.89
N TRP A 87 -19.11 -0.51 -6.61
CA TRP A 87 -18.33 -1.64 -6.08
C TRP A 87 -19.08 -2.97 -6.19
N ARG A 88 -20.40 -2.97 -5.93
CA ARG A 88 -21.27 -4.15 -6.08
C ARG A 88 -21.30 -4.63 -7.52
N SER A 89 -21.52 -3.72 -8.47
CA SER A 89 -21.58 -4.05 -9.90
C SER A 89 -20.24 -4.54 -10.41
N PHE A 90 -19.13 -3.93 -9.96
CA PHE A 90 -17.79 -4.34 -10.31
C PHE A 90 -17.46 -5.75 -9.83
N GLN A 91 -17.71 -6.05 -8.54
CA GLN A 91 -17.45 -7.38 -8.00
C GLN A 91 -18.38 -8.45 -8.60
N LEU A 92 -19.63 -8.10 -8.94
CA LEU A 92 -20.54 -8.99 -9.67
C LEU A 92 -19.98 -9.33 -11.04
N MET A 93 -19.51 -8.33 -11.81
CA MET A 93 -18.90 -8.56 -13.12
C MET A 93 -17.69 -9.50 -13.02
N LYS A 94 -16.83 -9.29 -12.03
CA LYS A 94 -15.67 -10.16 -11.75
C LYS A 94 -16.09 -11.60 -11.43
N SER A 95 -17.14 -11.79 -10.64
CA SER A 95 -17.66 -13.12 -10.29
C SER A 95 -18.22 -13.91 -11.47
N LEU A 96 -18.61 -13.22 -12.56
CA LEU A 96 -19.10 -13.85 -13.80
C LEU A 96 -17.96 -14.27 -14.74
N ALA A 97 -16.73 -13.79 -14.49
CA ALA A 97 -15.56 -14.28 -15.20
C ALA A 97 -15.21 -15.71 -14.76
N ARG A 98 -14.41 -16.39 -15.57
CA ARG A 98 -13.95 -17.76 -15.25
C ARG A 98 -13.27 -17.78 -13.89
N ALA A 99 -13.63 -18.78 -13.07
CA ALA A 99 -13.13 -18.91 -11.69
C ALA A 99 -11.61 -19.09 -11.61
N ASP A 100 -10.97 -19.59 -12.66
CA ASP A 100 -9.51 -19.76 -12.75
C ASP A 100 -8.76 -18.51 -13.24
N HIS A 101 -9.48 -17.46 -13.65
CA HIS A 101 -8.88 -16.24 -14.16
C HIS A 101 -8.60 -15.23 -13.03
N PRO A 102 -7.44 -14.53 -12.99
CA PRO A 102 -7.12 -13.57 -11.94
C PRO A 102 -8.17 -12.46 -11.73
N PHE A 103 -8.85 -12.05 -12.81
CA PHE A 103 -9.96 -11.08 -12.75
C PHE A 103 -11.13 -11.52 -11.85
N HIS A 104 -11.29 -12.82 -11.54
CA HIS A 104 -12.33 -13.31 -10.64
C HIS A 104 -12.06 -12.96 -9.16
N LYS A 105 -10.80 -12.68 -8.79
CA LYS A 105 -10.38 -12.48 -7.40
C LYS A 105 -11.08 -11.29 -6.74
N PHE A 106 -11.39 -11.41 -5.47
CA PHE A 106 -11.80 -10.29 -4.63
C PHE A 106 -10.57 -9.46 -4.23
N GLY A 107 -10.46 -8.23 -4.74
CA GLY A 107 -9.24 -7.43 -4.68
C GLY A 107 -9.08 -6.61 -3.39
N THR A 108 -10.17 -6.12 -2.82
CA THR A 108 -10.13 -5.30 -1.60
C THR A 108 -9.65 -6.12 -0.40
N GLY A 109 -10.02 -7.40 -0.33
CA GLY A 109 -9.81 -8.20 0.86
C GLY A 109 -10.72 -7.80 2.02
N ASN A 110 -10.71 -8.62 3.06
CA ASN A 110 -11.39 -8.39 4.33
C ASN A 110 -10.76 -9.28 5.41
N SER A 111 -11.31 -9.21 6.63
CA SER A 111 -10.85 -10.04 7.73
C SER A 111 -10.95 -11.54 7.47
N ASP A 112 -11.90 -12.01 6.65
CA ASP A 112 -12.02 -13.43 6.30
C ASP A 112 -10.89 -13.87 5.36
N THR A 113 -10.69 -13.15 4.24
CA THR A 113 -9.68 -13.52 3.22
C THR A 113 -8.25 -13.44 3.72
N ILE A 114 -7.99 -12.63 4.75
CA ILE A 114 -6.64 -12.46 5.29
C ILE A 114 -6.39 -13.42 6.47
N LYS A 115 -7.43 -13.86 7.18
CA LYS A 115 -7.35 -14.96 8.16
C LYS A 115 -7.12 -16.31 7.49
N ASP A 116 -7.65 -16.52 6.28
CA ASP A 116 -7.43 -17.76 5.51
C ASP A 116 -5.92 -18.04 5.25
N CYS A 117 -5.05 -17.03 5.32
CA CYS A 117 -3.60 -17.24 5.29
C CYS A 117 -3.10 -18.06 6.50
N GLU A 118 -3.73 -17.95 7.67
CA GLU A 118 -3.34 -18.71 8.87
C GLU A 118 -3.53 -20.23 8.67
N GLU A 119 -4.55 -20.65 7.90
CA GLU A 119 -4.78 -22.08 7.59
C GLU A 119 -3.66 -22.67 6.73
N THR A 120 -2.96 -21.85 5.93
CA THR A 120 -1.81 -22.26 5.13
C THR A 120 -0.51 -22.36 5.94
N GLY A 121 -0.53 -21.94 7.21
CA GLY A 121 0.64 -21.89 8.10
C GLY A 121 1.59 -20.72 7.83
N GLU A 122 1.29 -19.85 6.86
CA GLU A 122 2.06 -18.64 6.56
C GLU A 122 1.46 -17.44 7.31
N SER A 123 2.27 -16.77 8.14
CA SER A 123 1.83 -15.53 8.78
C SER A 123 1.56 -14.45 7.75
N VAL A 124 0.56 -13.60 7.97
CA VAL A 124 0.24 -12.44 7.10
C VAL A 124 1.48 -11.58 6.85
N ARG A 125 2.30 -11.36 7.89
CA ARG A 125 3.57 -10.63 7.77
C ARG A 125 4.54 -11.31 6.80
N GLY A 126 4.67 -12.64 6.89
CA GLY A 126 5.50 -13.43 5.98
C GLY A 126 5.04 -13.30 4.53
N ALA A 127 3.73 -13.40 4.29
CA ALA A 127 3.15 -13.20 2.97
C ALA A 127 3.39 -11.77 2.42
N LEU A 128 3.27 -10.74 3.27
CA LEU A 128 3.57 -9.35 2.90
C LEU A 128 5.04 -9.15 2.50
N LEU A 129 5.97 -9.68 3.31
CA LEU A 129 7.40 -9.62 3.02
C LEU A 129 7.73 -10.31 1.69
N LYS A 130 7.21 -11.52 1.49
CA LYS A 130 7.41 -12.29 0.27
C LYS A 130 6.81 -11.59 -0.95
N PHE A 131 5.63 -10.99 -0.81
CA PHE A 131 5.01 -10.23 -1.89
C PHE A 131 5.84 -9.00 -2.26
N HIS A 132 6.34 -8.26 -1.27
CA HIS A 132 7.23 -7.12 -1.49
C HIS A 132 8.51 -7.56 -2.19
N GLU A 133 9.19 -8.59 -1.68
CA GLU A 133 10.42 -9.12 -2.27
C GLU A 133 10.26 -9.56 -3.74
N VAL A 134 9.12 -10.17 -4.10
CA VAL A 134 8.86 -10.68 -5.44
C VAL A 134 8.40 -9.60 -6.42
N PHE A 135 7.51 -8.70 -6.01
CA PHE A 135 6.81 -7.79 -6.93
C PHE A 135 7.28 -6.33 -6.84
N TYR A 136 7.93 -5.91 -5.76
CA TYR A 136 8.49 -4.55 -5.63
C TYR A 136 9.91 -4.52 -6.22
N SER A 137 10.04 -4.93 -7.49
CA SER A 137 11.29 -4.93 -8.23
C SER A 137 11.47 -3.66 -9.07
N ALA A 138 12.70 -3.18 -9.20
CA ALA A 138 13.00 -1.90 -9.87
C ALA A 138 12.66 -1.90 -11.37
N ASP A 139 12.66 -3.04 -12.05
CA ASP A 139 12.37 -3.16 -13.49
C ASP A 139 10.90 -2.85 -13.83
N VAL A 140 9.98 -3.09 -12.90
CA VAL A 140 8.54 -2.80 -13.04
C VAL A 140 8.14 -1.44 -12.46
N MET A 141 9.05 -0.73 -11.80
CA MET A 141 8.77 0.58 -11.20
C MET A 141 8.95 1.74 -12.19
N LYS A 142 8.20 2.83 -11.94
CA LYS A 142 8.31 4.12 -12.62
C LYS A 142 8.28 5.23 -11.56
N LEU A 143 9.18 6.18 -11.67
CA LEU A 143 9.29 7.31 -10.75
C LEU A 143 9.16 8.62 -11.53
N VAL A 144 8.35 9.54 -11.01
CA VAL A 144 8.24 10.92 -11.49
C VAL A 144 8.54 11.82 -10.30
N MET A 145 9.43 12.78 -10.50
CA MET A 145 9.80 13.79 -9.50
C MET A 145 9.57 15.18 -10.09
N ILE A 146 8.99 16.07 -9.28
CA ILE A 146 8.73 17.46 -9.65
C ILE A 146 9.30 18.32 -8.53
N GLY A 147 10.29 19.15 -8.87
CA GLY A 147 11.00 20.03 -7.94
C GLY A 147 11.38 21.35 -8.59
N LYS A 148 11.92 22.27 -7.80
CA LYS A 148 12.46 23.55 -8.28
C LYS A 148 13.91 23.43 -8.78
N GLU A 149 14.52 22.31 -8.45
CA GLU A 149 15.90 21.94 -8.74
C GLU A 149 16.11 21.81 -10.26
N SER A 150 17.37 21.93 -10.70
CA SER A 150 17.77 21.56 -12.05
C SER A 150 17.60 20.04 -12.27
N LEU A 151 17.61 19.62 -13.54
CA LEU A 151 17.60 18.20 -13.88
C LEU A 151 18.94 17.51 -13.60
N ASP A 152 20.02 18.29 -13.50
CA ASP A 152 21.38 17.86 -13.13
C ASP A 152 21.63 18.14 -11.64
#